data_AF-A0A956EFX8-F1
#
_entry.id   AF-A0A956EFX8-F1
#
_cell.length_a   1.000
_cell.length_b   1.000
_cell.length_c   1.000
_cell.angle_alpha   90.00
_cell.angle_beta   90.00
_cell.angle_gamma   90.00
#
_symmetry.space_group_name_H-M   'P 1'
#
loop_
_entity.id
_entity.type
_entity.pdbx_description
1 polymer ?
#
loop_
_entity_poly.entity_id
_entity_poly.type
_entity_poly.pdbx_seq_one_letter_code
_entity_poly.pdbx_strand_id
1 'polypeptide(L)'
;MRDHIETITDLLLGAAYADKRLEGREVDSIRDLLGKMLGSAELPAELEARFRSFSPAAFDPTAAAAELADLAAERRRNVLDLVATVNESDEVLDFDEDRYLRRVASGLGFSEEEIKDLTVEIVPVETLSGLLA
;
A
#
# COMPACT_ATOMS: atom_id res chain seq x y z
N MET A 1 -7.00 14.68 -1.45
CA MET A 1 -6.59 13.57 -2.33
C MET A 1 -5.64 14.08 -3.39
N ARG A 2 -6.04 15.00 -4.29
CA ARG A 2 -5.11 15.60 -5.27
C ARG A 2 -3.91 16.33 -4.64
N ASP A 3 -4.10 17.04 -3.52
CA ASP A 3 -3.01 17.72 -2.81
C ASP A 3 -1.94 16.79 -2.23
N HIS A 4 -2.24 15.50 -2.10
CA HIS A 4 -1.33 14.47 -1.58
C HIS A 4 -1.04 13.38 -2.61
N ILE A 5 -1.31 13.65 -3.89
CA ILE A 5 -1.17 12.65 -4.95
C ILE A 5 0.27 12.13 -5.02
N GLU A 6 1.25 12.98 -4.77
CA GLU A 6 2.67 12.60 -4.76
C GLU A 6 3.00 11.62 -3.63
N THR A 7 2.60 11.92 -2.39
CA THR A 7 2.79 11.04 -1.24
C THR A 7 2.06 9.71 -1.44
N ILE A 8 0.85 9.74 -2.01
CA ILE A 8 0.09 8.53 -2.34
C ILE A 8 0.83 7.73 -3.44
N THR A 9 1.35 8.37 -4.47
CA THR A 9 2.16 7.71 -5.51
C THR A 9 3.39 7.04 -4.92
N ASP A 10 4.13 7.71 -4.04
CA ASP A 10 5.30 7.13 -3.38
C ASP A 10 4.93 5.92 -2.51
N LEU A 11 3.79 5.98 -1.79
CA LEU A 11 3.28 4.86 -0.99
C LEU A 11 2.87 3.66 -1.84
N LEU A 12 2.23 3.87 -2.99
CA LEU A 12 1.85 2.80 -3.92
C LEU A 12 3.07 2.18 -4.59
N LEU A 13 4.05 3.01 -4.98
CA LEU A 13 5.31 2.52 -5.50
C LEU A 13 6.06 1.69 -4.46
N GLY A 14 6.15 2.16 -3.22
CA GLY A 14 6.78 1.40 -2.15
C GLY A 14 6.08 0.07 -1.87
N ALA A 15 4.76 -0.01 -2.06
CA ALA A 15 3.98 -1.24 -1.92
C ALA A 15 4.37 -2.25 -2.99
N ALA A 16 4.31 -1.85 -4.26
CA ALA A 16 4.70 -2.71 -5.37
C ALA A 16 6.18 -3.12 -5.29
N TYR A 17 7.09 -2.23 -4.90
CA TYR A 17 8.50 -2.62 -4.72
C TYR A 17 8.77 -3.47 -3.46
N ALA A 18 7.85 -3.49 -2.49
CA ALA A 18 7.92 -4.41 -1.37
C ALA A 18 7.58 -5.84 -1.82
N ASP A 19 6.70 -5.97 -2.81
CA ASP A 19 6.55 -7.22 -3.56
C ASP A 19 7.86 -7.50 -4.32
N LYS A 20 8.52 -8.59 -3.93
CA LYS A 20 9.79 -9.03 -4.53
C LYS A 20 9.60 -9.52 -5.97
N ARG A 21 8.36 -9.61 -6.44
CA ARG A 21 8.01 -10.10 -7.77
C ARG A 21 7.82 -9.01 -8.78
N LEU A 22 7.93 -7.73 -8.41
CA LEU A 22 7.60 -6.58 -9.25
C LEU A 22 7.86 -6.82 -10.74
N GLU A 23 6.81 -7.26 -11.43
CA GLU A 23 6.83 -7.37 -12.87
C GLU A 23 6.42 -5.99 -13.39
N GLY A 24 7.00 -5.49 -14.48
CA GLY A 24 6.69 -4.14 -15.00
C GLY A 24 5.19 -3.83 -15.19
N ARG A 25 4.33 -4.85 -15.14
CA ARG A 25 2.87 -4.80 -15.11
C ARG A 25 2.29 -4.09 -13.88
N GLU A 26 2.88 -4.23 -12.69
CA GLU A 26 2.38 -3.57 -11.47
C GLU A 26 2.51 -2.05 -11.54
N VAL A 27 3.61 -1.57 -12.13
CA VAL A 27 3.84 -0.14 -12.33
C VAL A 27 2.77 0.46 -13.26
N ASP A 28 2.38 -0.27 -14.30
CA ASP A 28 1.31 0.15 -15.21
C ASP A 28 -0.07 0.09 -14.52
N SER A 29 -0.33 -0.88 -13.66
CA SER A 29 -1.54 -0.92 -12.81
C SER A 29 -1.63 0.29 -11.88
N ILE A 30 -0.52 0.70 -11.26
CA ILE A 30 -0.46 1.92 -10.43
C ILE A 30 -0.73 3.15 -11.30
N ARG A 31 -0.19 3.23 -12.52
CA ARG A 31 -0.48 4.34 -13.43
C ARG A 31 -1.97 4.45 -13.74
N ASP A 32 -2.61 3.34 -14.09
CA ASP A 32 -4.04 3.30 -14.38
C ASP A 32 -4.89 3.70 -13.17
N LEU A 33 -4.50 3.26 -11.97
CA LEU A 33 -5.16 3.62 -10.71
C LEU A 33 -5.06 5.13 -10.42
N LEU A 34 -3.87 5.69 -10.57
CA LEU A 34 -3.62 7.13 -10.41
C LEU A 34 -4.38 7.94 -11.47
N GLY A 35 -4.41 7.47 -12.72
CA GLY A 35 -5.16 8.11 -13.80
C GLY A 35 -6.67 8.16 -13.52
N LYS A 36 -7.26 7.05 -13.05
CA LYS A 36 -8.66 6.99 -12.60
C LYS A 36 -8.94 7.97 -11.47
N MET A 37 -8.03 8.07 -10.49
CA MET A 37 -8.16 9.00 -9.36
C MET A 37 -8.03 10.47 -9.78
N LEU A 38 -7.17 10.77 -10.75
CA LEU A 38 -7.02 12.11 -11.32
C LEU A 38 -8.12 12.45 -12.32
N GLY A 39 -8.85 11.45 -12.83
CA GLY A 39 -9.82 11.62 -13.91
C GLY A 39 -9.17 11.92 -15.27
N SER A 40 -7.92 11.49 -15.45
CA SER A 40 -7.11 11.71 -16.66
C SER A 40 -6.40 10.41 -17.04
N ALA A 41 -6.38 10.08 -18.33
CA ALA A 41 -5.63 8.92 -18.83
C ALA A 41 -4.10 9.16 -18.80
N GLU A 42 -3.68 10.43 -18.87
CA GLU A 42 -2.27 10.82 -18.79
C GLU A 42 -1.94 11.34 -17.40
N LEU A 43 -0.85 10.81 -16.84
CA LEU A 43 -0.26 11.31 -15.60
C LEU A 43 0.55 12.58 -15.86
N PRO A 44 0.53 13.56 -14.95
CA PRO A 44 1.43 14.70 -14.99
C PRO A 44 2.90 14.26 -15.08
N ALA A 45 3.72 15.08 -15.75
CA ALA A 45 5.15 14.79 -15.95
C ALA A 45 5.91 14.64 -14.63
N GLU A 46 5.46 15.34 -13.59
CA GLU A 46 5.98 15.27 -12.23
C GLU A 46 5.79 13.87 -11.62
N LEU A 47 4.63 13.24 -11.82
CA LEU A 47 4.39 11.88 -11.36
C LEU A 47 5.24 10.89 -12.16
N GLU A 48 5.27 11.02 -13.49
CA GLU A 48 6.14 10.18 -14.34
C GLU A 48 7.62 10.27 -13.97
N ALA A 49 8.10 11.44 -13.54
CA ALA A 49 9.45 11.60 -13.02
C ALA A 49 9.66 10.80 -11.72
N ARG A 50 8.67 10.83 -10.80
CA ARG A 50 8.72 10.04 -9.56
C ARG A 50 8.80 8.55 -9.81
N PHE A 51 8.01 8.01 -10.75
CA PHE A 51 8.10 6.61 -11.18
C PHE A 51 9.52 6.19 -11.59
N ARG A 52 10.30 7.10 -12.20
CA ARG A 52 11.67 6.83 -12.65
C ARG A 52 12.74 7.04 -11.58
N SER A 53 12.49 7.95 -10.64
CA SER A 53 13.46 8.33 -9.60
C SER A 53 13.21 7.64 -8.25
N PHE A 54 12.09 6.93 -8.09
CA PHE A 54 11.75 6.27 -6.85
C PHE A 54 12.80 5.22 -6.45
N SER A 55 13.19 5.23 -5.18
CA SER A 55 14.15 4.28 -4.63
C SER A 55 13.53 3.57 -3.43
N PRO A 56 13.15 2.29 -3.54
CA PRO A 56 12.54 1.57 -2.43
C PRO A 56 13.47 1.43 -1.23
N ALA A 57 14.79 1.36 -1.46
CA ALA A 57 15.78 1.27 -0.39
C ALA A 57 15.92 2.55 0.45
N ALA A 58 15.57 3.71 -0.11
CA ALA A 58 15.63 5.01 0.56
C ALA A 58 14.27 5.50 1.06
N PHE A 59 13.19 4.75 0.79
CA PHE A 59 11.83 5.15 1.11
C PHE A 59 11.39 4.62 2.47
N ASP A 60 10.83 5.50 3.31
CA ASP A 60 10.21 5.14 4.58
C ASP A 60 8.67 5.24 4.46
N PRO A 61 7.96 4.11 4.34
CA PRO A 61 6.51 4.12 4.20
C PRO A 61 5.79 4.65 5.45
N THR A 62 6.40 4.51 6.63
CA THR A 62 5.79 4.98 7.89
C THR A 62 5.82 6.51 7.93
N ALA A 63 6.96 7.10 7.59
CA ALA A 63 7.13 8.56 7.56
C ALA A 63 6.25 9.21 6.49
N ALA A 64 6.20 8.64 5.28
CA ALA A 64 5.34 9.12 4.20
C ALA A 64 3.85 9.03 4.59
N ALA A 65 3.43 7.92 5.21
CA ALA A 65 2.07 7.75 5.70
C ALA A 65 1.71 8.73 6.84
N ALA A 66 2.68 9.11 7.68
CA ALA A 66 2.49 10.09 8.75
C ALA A 66 2.12 11.49 8.24
N GLU A 67 2.57 11.88 7.03
CA GLU A 67 2.14 13.12 6.39
C GLU A 67 0.62 13.13 6.08
N LEU A 68 0.01 11.95 6.04
CA LEU A 68 -1.41 11.75 5.76
C LEU A 68 -2.23 11.44 7.03
N ALA A 69 -1.59 11.42 8.21
CA ALA A 69 -2.25 11.10 9.48
C ALA A 69 -3.31 12.13 9.89
N ASP A 70 -3.16 13.39 9.48
CA ASP A 70 -4.12 14.48 9.73
C ASP A 70 -5.35 14.43 8.81
N LEU A 71 -5.39 13.52 7.85
CA LEU A 71 -6.56 13.33 6.99
C LEU A 71 -7.75 12.77 7.79
N ALA A 72 -8.97 13.10 7.33
CA ALA A 72 -10.19 12.50 7.85
C ALA A 72 -10.11 10.96 7.79
N ALA A 73 -10.70 10.27 8.77
CA ALA A 73 -10.64 8.81 8.92
C ALA A 73 -11.00 8.05 7.62
N GLU A 74 -12.05 8.48 6.93
CA GLU A 74 -12.45 7.90 5.64
C GLU A 74 -11.35 8.00 4.57
N ARG A 75 -10.62 9.12 4.53
CA ARG A 75 -9.53 9.31 3.58
C ARG A 75 -8.30 8.48 3.93
N ARG A 76 -7.96 8.36 5.22
CA ARG A 76 -6.90 7.47 5.68
C ARG A 76 -7.20 6.02 5.31
N ARG A 77 -8.45 5.60 5.47
CA ARG A 77 -8.91 4.26 5.08
C ARG A 77 -8.81 4.04 3.57
N ASN A 78 -9.21 5.02 2.75
CA ASN A 78 -9.06 4.92 1.31
C ASN A 78 -7.59 4.78 0.86
N VAL A 79 -6.66 5.48 1.51
CA VAL A 79 -5.22 5.33 1.21
C VAL A 79 -4.75 3.92 1.54
N LEU A 80 -5.14 3.39 2.70
CA LEU A 80 -4.77 2.05 3.12
C LEU A 80 -5.35 0.97 2.17
N ASP A 81 -6.60 1.14 1.73
CA ASP A 81 -7.28 0.26 0.78
C ASP A 81 -6.59 0.25 -0.60
N LEU A 82 -6.16 1.42 -1.07
CA LEU A 82 -5.38 1.53 -2.32
C LEU A 82 -4.05 0.77 -2.22
N VAL A 83 -3.35 0.87 -1.09
CA VAL A 83 -2.10 0.14 -0.84
C VAL A 83 -2.35 -1.37 -0.76
N ALA A 84 -3.42 -1.80 -0.08
CA ALA A 84 -3.83 -3.20 -0.01
C ALA A 84 -4.14 -3.78 -1.41
N THR A 85 -4.88 -3.03 -2.24
CA THR A 85 -5.21 -3.44 -3.62
C THR A 85 -3.96 -3.68 -4.47
N VAL A 86 -2.92 -2.86 -4.29
CA VAL A 86 -1.65 -3.04 -5.01
C VAL A 86 -0.95 -4.33 -4.56
N ASN A 87 -0.92 -4.62 -3.26
CA ASN A 87 -0.32 -5.87 -2.73
C ASN A 87 -1.15 -7.12 -3.06
N GLU A 88 -2.49 -7.05 -3.08
CA GLU A 88 -3.37 -8.19 -3.38
C GLU A 88 -3.42 -8.57 -4.87
N SER A 89 -2.75 -7.81 -5.74
CA SER A 89 -2.84 -7.98 -7.20
C SER A 89 -2.38 -9.37 -7.68
N ASP A 90 -1.59 -10.10 -6.88
CA ASP A 90 -1.07 -11.44 -7.18
C ASP A 90 -1.72 -12.58 -6.34
N GLU A 91 -2.84 -12.32 -5.65
CA GLU A 91 -3.63 -13.27 -4.83
C GLU A 91 -2.84 -13.98 -3.69
N VAL A 92 -1.60 -13.56 -3.41
CA VAL A 92 -0.73 -14.13 -2.38
C VAL A 92 -0.07 -13.00 -1.61
N LEU A 93 -0.54 -12.75 -0.38
CA LEU A 93 0.12 -11.83 0.55
C LEU A 93 1.35 -12.49 1.17
N ASP A 94 2.53 -11.97 0.86
CA ASP A 94 3.78 -12.38 1.48
C ASP A 94 4.06 -11.65 2.81
N PHE A 95 5.08 -12.09 3.56
CA PHE A 95 5.41 -11.48 4.86
C PHE A 95 5.98 -10.06 4.76
N ASP A 96 6.60 -9.72 3.62
CA ASP A 96 7.19 -8.39 3.41
C ASP A 96 6.10 -7.38 3.00
N GLU A 97 5.11 -7.81 2.23
CA GLU A 97 3.89 -7.06 1.87
C GLU A 97 2.99 -6.80 3.09
N ASP A 98 2.74 -7.82 3.92
CA ASP A 98 2.02 -7.65 5.19
C ASP A 98 2.74 -6.63 6.10
N ARG A 99 4.06 -6.76 6.21
CA ARG A 99 4.88 -5.81 6.98
C ARG A 99 4.80 -4.41 6.41
N TYR A 100 4.77 -4.27 5.09
CA TYR A 100 4.61 -2.97 4.43
C TYR A 100 3.25 -2.35 4.75
N LEU A 101 2.16 -3.11 4.60
CA LEU A 101 0.81 -2.66 4.87
C LEU A 101 0.64 -2.22 6.33
N ARG A 102 1.20 -2.99 7.29
CA ARG A 102 1.22 -2.64 8.72
C ARG A 102 1.97 -1.33 9.01
N ARG A 103 3.09 -1.09 8.32
CA ARG A 103 3.86 0.16 8.46
C ARG A 103 3.10 1.37 7.95
N VAL A 104 2.45 1.24 6.79
CA VAL A 104 1.60 2.30 6.24
C VAL A 104 0.43 2.59 7.18
N ALA A 105 -0.26 1.55 7.67
CA ALA A 105 -1.38 1.72 8.58
C ALA A 105 -0.96 2.37 9.91
N SER A 106 0.20 1.98 10.46
CA SER A 106 0.77 2.61 11.65
C SER A 106 1.10 4.09 11.41
N GLY A 107 1.70 4.43 10.27
CA GLY A 107 1.99 5.82 9.90
C GLY A 107 0.73 6.67 9.73
N LEU A 108 -0.35 6.09 9.17
CA LEU A 108 -1.66 6.75 9.08
C LEU A 108 -2.33 6.93 10.45
N GLY A 109 -1.83 6.30 11.51
CA GLY A 109 -2.36 6.39 12.86
C GLY A 109 -3.54 5.46 13.14
N PHE A 110 -3.63 4.32 12.44
CA PHE A 110 -4.54 3.23 12.83
C PHE A 110 -4.00 2.50 14.06
N SER A 111 -4.91 2.03 14.91
CA SER A 111 -4.58 1.16 16.04
C SER A 111 -4.25 -0.26 15.59
N GLU A 112 -3.51 -1.03 16.39
CA GLU A 112 -3.20 -2.44 16.08
C GLU A 112 -4.47 -3.28 15.92
N GLU A 113 -5.56 -2.95 16.62
CA GLU A 113 -6.86 -3.61 16.49
C GLU A 113 -7.50 -3.38 15.12
N GLU A 114 -7.43 -2.15 14.61
CA GLU A 114 -7.93 -1.80 13.25
C GLU A 114 -7.06 -2.41 12.15
N ILE A 115 -5.76 -2.56 12.41
CA ILE A 115 -4.81 -3.20 11.48
C ILE A 115 -5.04 -4.71 11.42
N LYS A 116 -5.45 -5.34 12.53
CA LYS A 116 -5.67 -6.79 12.62
C LYS A 116 -6.82 -7.26 11.73
N ASP A 117 -7.86 -6.43 11.56
CA ASP A 117 -9.01 -6.73 10.69
C ASP A 117 -8.67 -6.59 9.18
N LEU A 118 -7.53 -5.97 8.87
CA LEU A 118 -7.08 -5.64 7.51
C LEU A 118 -5.84 -6.43 7.07
N THR A 119 -5.31 -7.32 7.92
CA THR A 119 -4.07 -8.06 7.65
C THR A 119 -4.27 -9.56 7.83
N VAL A 120 -3.40 -10.36 7.21
CA VAL A 120 -3.48 -11.83 7.28
C VAL A 120 -3.12 -12.29 8.70
N GLU A 121 -4.05 -12.97 9.36
CA GLU A 121 -3.76 -13.66 10.62
C GLU A 121 -2.98 -14.95 10.34
N ILE A 122 -1.72 -14.98 10.76
CA ILE A 122 -0.93 -16.23 10.75
C ILE A 122 -1.48 -17.12 11.86
N VAL A 123 -2.33 -18.07 11.50
CA VAL A 123 -2.78 -19.11 12.42
C VAL A 123 -1.68 -20.19 12.47
N PRO A 124 -0.99 -20.40 13.59
CA PRO A 124 -0.04 -21.50 13.72
C PRO A 124 -0.78 -22.84 13.53
N VAL A 125 -0.17 -23.74 12.73
CA VAL A 125 -0.73 -25.05 12.33
C VAL A 125 -1.17 -25.92 13.52
N GLU A 126 -0.62 -25.68 14.71
CA GLU A 126 -1.00 -26.38 15.94
C GLU A 126 -2.46 -26.13 16.37
N THR A 127 -3.11 -25.07 15.87
CA THR A 127 -4.50 -24.71 16.21
C THR A 127 -5.54 -25.41 15.34
N LEU A 128 -5.14 -26.01 14.20
CA LEU A 128 -6.06 -26.65 13.25
C LEU A 128 -6.40 -28.10 13.63
N SER A 129 -5.59 -28.73 14.48
CA SER A 129 -5.82 -30.11 14.94
C SER A 129 -6.97 -30.24 15.96
N GLY A 130 -7.49 -29.13 16.49
CA GLY A 130 -8.63 -29.12 17.40
C GLY A 130 -10.01 -29.00 16.74
N LEU A 131 -10.08 -28.71 15.44
CA LEU A 131 -11.34 -28.50 14.70
C LEU A 131 -11.80 -29.74 13.89
N LEU A 132 -10.95 -30.77 13.83
CA LEU A 132 -11.21 -32.02 13.11
C LEU A 132 -11.34 -33.24 14.04
N ALA A 133 -11.50 -33.03 15.35
CA ALA A 133 -11.71 -34.08 16.35
C ALA A 133 -13.19 -34.15 16.77
#